data_AF-A0A8B8ZA82-F1
#
_entry.id   AF-A0A8B8ZA82-F1
#
_cell.length_a   1.000
_cell.length_b   1.000
_cell.length_c   1.000
_cell.angle_alpha   90.00
_cell.angle_beta   90.00
_cell.angle_gamma   90.00
#
_symmetry.space_group_name_H-M   'P 1'
#
loop_
_entity.id
_entity.type
_entity.pdbx_description
1 polymer ?
#
loop_
_entity_poly.entity_id
_entity_poly.type
_entity_poly.pdbx_seq_one_letter_code
_entity_poly.pdbx_strand_id
1 'polypeptide(L)'
;MAGSVMPSLGRIRLTDLIASEGLPSDSYKISVSTLTQSLAQYSAAIIQLPPADGALLRSGLESARLFFHQRPYPPADMVHSNDSREWCKTSGYYADPQLWQETYDYRPGLTPSEPDAGMEIPPAGLPDIFAVLGKAARDILDAISFSLNLRSFSFAEVLDNIPLRTREISSSVLSVCCHSRPSFQGAHHHNLTAQEDGQLVMFPDQENQVDKSLITLVKSDRAGLHIKDFQGRWILVDADLGPQDAIVYPGLALYQATAGYVTPAQPRTETGNLQGNMFGRCSLVFKLMARSMASLSCSEMRAAGHGVEAQFQIPIPVDDFMQRPHSTDQLFTKHNFPSYTLQAAQDASLKPLMKRRKNYARCKPLPPSKRLRLEAQRVLKERVQEIADKKGIKLRFCNLKECEGHIQSLDSPCGNIRMEIGWPPGVPFVHPHDLPNKAKLGFLEAYEPGWTASQQDMELSLIEPGQASQQLVN
;
A
#
# COMPACT_ATOMS: atom_id res chain seq x y z
N MET A 1 33.89 22.97 15.98
CA MET A 1 33.21 22.76 14.70
C MET A 1 32.57 21.39 14.75
N ALA A 2 31.24 21.33 14.93
CA ALA A 2 30.52 20.06 14.93
C ALA A 2 30.18 19.73 13.47
N GLY A 3 30.77 18.66 12.93
CA GLY A 3 30.37 18.13 11.63
C GLY A 3 28.90 17.73 11.71
N SER A 4 28.05 18.39 10.94
CA SER A 4 26.68 17.92 10.71
C SER A 4 26.79 16.56 10.03
N VAL A 5 26.61 15.48 10.80
CA VAL A 5 26.42 14.15 10.24
C VAL A 5 25.20 14.25 9.34
N MET A 6 25.39 14.23 8.03
CA MET A 6 24.27 14.24 7.09
C MET A 6 23.38 13.03 7.41
N PRO A 7 22.05 13.18 7.40
CA PRO A 7 21.16 12.05 7.61
C PRO A 7 21.47 10.97 6.56
N SER A 8 22.00 9.83 7.01
CA SER A 8 22.37 8.75 6.11
C SER A 8 21.12 7.95 5.76
N LEU A 9 20.55 8.23 4.59
CA LEU A 9 19.51 7.40 4.00
C LEU A 9 19.99 5.96 3.89
N GLY A 10 19.10 5.01 4.17
CA GLY A 10 19.38 3.59 3.97
C GLY A 10 19.69 3.33 2.50
N ARG A 11 20.83 2.69 2.23
CA ARG A 11 21.29 2.36 0.88
C ARG A 11 21.29 0.86 0.70
N ILE A 12 20.49 0.37 -0.24
CA ILE A 12 20.21 -1.06 -0.41
C ILE A 12 20.46 -1.46 -1.85
N ARG A 13 21.12 -2.61 -2.07
CA ARG A 13 21.25 -3.18 -3.41
C ARG A 13 19.95 -3.87 -3.79
N LEU A 14 19.40 -3.58 -4.97
CA LEU A 14 18.15 -4.20 -5.42
C LEU A 14 18.24 -5.72 -5.45
N THR A 15 19.40 -6.28 -5.83
CA THR A 15 19.63 -7.73 -5.86
C THR A 15 19.49 -8.40 -4.49
N ASP A 16 19.71 -7.67 -3.40
CA ASP A 16 19.56 -8.19 -2.05
C ASP A 16 18.10 -8.12 -1.56
N LEU A 17 17.23 -7.39 -2.27
CA LEU A 17 15.78 -7.32 -2.02
C LEU A 17 14.97 -8.32 -2.84
N ILE A 18 15.62 -9.12 -3.68
CA ILE A 18 14.95 -10.18 -4.44
C ILE A 18 14.95 -11.44 -3.59
N ALA A 19 13.76 -11.92 -3.21
CA ALA A 19 13.64 -13.18 -2.49
C ALA A 19 14.10 -14.33 -3.40
N SER A 20 15.06 -15.14 -2.92
CA SER A 20 15.41 -16.42 -3.53
C SER A 20 14.42 -17.49 -3.06
N GLU A 21 14.22 -18.54 -3.87
CA GLU A 21 13.35 -19.64 -3.49
C GLU A 21 13.80 -20.26 -2.15
N GLY A 22 12.87 -20.42 -1.21
CA GLY A 22 13.14 -20.98 0.12
C GLY A 22 13.07 -19.94 1.24
N LEU A 23 13.84 -20.17 2.30
CA LEU A 23 13.86 -19.29 3.48
C LEU A 23 14.58 -17.96 3.15
N PRO A 24 14.12 -16.82 3.70
CA PRO A 24 14.75 -15.53 3.48
C PRO A 24 16.20 -15.56 3.99
N SER A 25 17.14 -15.20 3.10
CA SER A 25 18.56 -15.08 3.44
C SER A 25 18.79 -13.97 4.46
N ASP A 26 19.93 -13.99 5.13
CA ASP A 26 20.29 -12.93 6.08
C ASP A 26 20.51 -11.59 5.37
N SER A 27 21.07 -11.61 4.15
CA SER A 27 21.23 -10.41 3.33
C SER A 27 19.88 -9.77 2.98
N TYR A 28 18.87 -10.60 2.68
CA TYR A 28 17.52 -10.14 2.43
C TYR A 28 16.90 -9.52 3.68
N LYS A 29 16.97 -10.18 4.84
CA LYS A 29 16.44 -9.65 6.10
C LYS A 29 17.07 -8.32 6.50
N ILE A 30 18.40 -8.21 6.38
CA ILE A 30 19.14 -6.96 6.66
C ILE A 30 18.68 -5.86 5.70
N SER A 31 18.56 -6.18 4.41
CA SER A 31 18.14 -5.24 3.36
C SER A 31 16.71 -4.75 3.57
N VAL A 32 15.77 -5.64 3.89
CA VAL A 32 14.39 -5.29 4.24
C VAL A 32 14.37 -4.42 5.50
N SER A 33 15.08 -4.81 6.56
CA SER A 33 15.14 -4.02 7.79
C SER A 33 15.70 -2.61 7.55
N THR A 34 16.74 -2.49 6.73
CA THR A 34 17.35 -1.20 6.35
C THR A 34 16.37 -0.34 5.55
N LEU A 35 15.65 -0.95 4.59
CA LEU A 35 14.62 -0.29 3.82
C LEU A 35 13.50 0.24 4.73
N THR A 36 12.91 -0.63 5.55
CA THR A 36 11.82 -0.27 6.47
C THR A 36 12.23 0.84 7.44
N GLN A 37 13.44 0.75 8.01
CA GLN A 37 13.95 1.79 8.90
C GLN A 37 14.12 3.13 8.17
N SER A 38 14.70 3.12 6.97
CA SER A 38 14.91 4.34 6.19
C SER A 38 13.58 5.00 5.80
N LEU A 39 12.59 4.19 5.36
CA LEU A 39 11.25 4.70 5.05
C LEU A 39 10.55 5.26 6.30
N ALA A 40 10.70 4.63 7.46
CA ALA A 40 10.08 5.10 8.70
C ALA A 40 10.71 6.41 9.22
N GLN A 41 12.03 6.60 9.04
CA GLN A 41 12.74 7.77 9.58
C GLN A 41 12.77 8.94 8.61
N TYR A 42 12.96 8.66 7.32
CA TYR A 42 13.27 9.66 6.30
C TYR A 42 12.24 9.71 5.17
N SER A 43 11.22 8.84 5.19
CA SER A 43 10.23 8.71 4.12
C SER A 43 10.86 8.42 2.74
N ALA A 44 12.11 7.96 2.71
CA ALA A 44 12.85 7.68 1.49
C ALA A 44 13.98 6.67 1.76
N ALA A 45 14.45 6.02 0.70
CA ALA A 45 15.64 5.18 0.71
C ALA A 45 16.39 5.28 -0.63
N ILE A 46 17.65 4.86 -0.64
CA ILE A 46 18.47 4.76 -1.85
C ILE A 46 18.51 3.29 -2.29
N ILE A 47 18.10 3.03 -3.53
CA ILE A 47 18.18 1.73 -4.16
C ILE A 47 19.29 1.74 -5.20
N GLN A 48 20.26 0.86 -5.02
CA GLN A 48 21.33 0.63 -5.97
C GLN A 48 20.91 -0.44 -6.98
N LEU A 49 20.73 -0.03 -8.23
CA LEU A 49 20.36 -0.87 -9.36
C LEU A 49 21.59 -1.61 -9.93
N PRO A 50 21.37 -2.73 -10.64
CA PRO A 50 22.43 -3.38 -11.42
C PRO A 50 23.17 -2.40 -12.36
N PRO A 51 24.46 -2.64 -12.66
CA PRO A 51 25.25 -1.72 -13.49
C PRO A 51 24.66 -1.42 -14.88
N ALA A 52 24.05 -2.42 -15.52
CA ALA A 52 23.39 -2.28 -16.83
C ALA A 52 22.17 -1.33 -16.74
N ASP A 53 21.32 -1.54 -15.73
CA ASP A 53 20.14 -0.71 -15.45
C ASP A 53 20.54 0.73 -15.12
N GLY A 54 21.59 0.91 -14.32
CA GLY A 54 22.14 2.23 -14.04
C GLY A 54 22.65 2.95 -15.30
N ALA A 55 23.27 2.22 -16.24
CA ALA A 55 23.70 2.78 -17.52
C ALA A 55 22.52 3.22 -18.39
N LEU A 56 21.47 2.41 -18.43
CA LEU A 56 20.22 2.73 -19.12
C LEU A 56 19.59 4.03 -18.59
N LEU A 57 19.46 4.17 -17.26
CA LEU A 57 18.93 5.40 -16.65
C LEU A 57 19.78 6.65 -16.98
N ARG A 58 21.11 6.52 -17.00
CA ARG A 58 21.98 7.63 -17.41
C ARG A 58 21.76 8.00 -18.87
N SER A 59 21.68 7.02 -19.78
CA SER A 59 21.36 7.31 -21.18
C SER A 59 19.98 7.96 -21.36
N GLY A 60 18.99 7.57 -20.55
CA GLY A 60 17.68 8.19 -20.53
C GLY A 60 17.72 9.66 -20.10
N LEU A 61 18.53 9.99 -19.07
CA LEU A 61 18.74 11.37 -18.63
C LEU A 61 19.43 12.23 -19.71
N GLU A 62 20.44 11.69 -20.39
CA GLU A 62 21.09 12.40 -21.50
C GLU A 62 20.12 12.63 -22.67
N SER A 63 19.30 11.63 -23.00
CA SER A 63 18.25 11.80 -24.01
C SER A 63 17.19 12.81 -23.58
N ALA A 64 16.83 12.85 -22.30
CA ALA A 64 15.88 13.83 -21.75
C ALA A 64 16.41 15.25 -21.91
N ARG A 65 17.69 15.49 -21.60
CA ARG A 65 18.33 16.79 -21.79
C ARG A 65 18.21 17.26 -23.23
N LEU A 66 18.55 16.39 -24.19
CA LEU A 66 18.48 16.71 -25.61
C LEU A 66 17.03 17.02 -26.03
N PHE A 67 16.09 16.19 -25.59
CA PHE A 67 14.66 16.36 -25.89
C PHE A 67 14.13 17.73 -25.45
N PHE A 68 14.34 18.13 -24.19
CA PHE A 68 13.85 19.42 -23.72
C PHE A 68 14.65 20.59 -24.30
N HIS A 69 15.95 20.45 -24.51
CA HIS A 69 16.77 21.53 -25.02
C HIS A 69 16.44 21.92 -26.47
N GLN A 70 16.05 20.95 -27.30
CA GLN A 70 15.68 21.19 -28.70
C GLN A 70 14.28 21.82 -28.86
N ARG A 71 13.47 21.83 -27.80
CA ARG A 71 12.09 22.33 -27.88
C ARG A 71 12.02 23.85 -27.70
N PRO A 72 11.30 24.56 -28.61
CA PRO A 72 10.84 25.92 -28.33
C PRO A 72 9.76 25.88 -27.23
N TYR A 73 9.60 27.00 -26.53
CA TYR A 73 8.63 27.09 -25.44
C TYR A 73 7.20 26.89 -25.98
N PRO A 74 6.37 26.04 -25.35
CA PRO A 74 5.00 25.82 -25.81
C PRO A 74 4.17 27.11 -25.69
N PRO A 75 3.30 27.43 -26.67
CA PRO A 75 2.34 28.52 -26.54
C PRO A 75 1.38 28.26 -25.37
N ALA A 76 0.78 29.32 -24.82
CA ALA A 76 -0.08 29.28 -23.63
C ALA A 76 -1.28 28.30 -23.73
N ASP A 77 -1.61 27.82 -24.92
CA ASP A 77 -2.68 26.87 -25.19
C ASP A 77 -2.31 25.40 -24.90
N MET A 78 -1.03 25.08 -24.63
CA MET A 78 -0.57 23.74 -24.21
C MET A 78 -0.40 23.61 -22.68
N VAL A 79 -1.05 24.50 -21.91
CA VAL A 79 -1.14 24.36 -20.45
C VAL A 79 -2.06 23.18 -20.16
N HIS A 80 -1.52 22.17 -19.48
CA HIS A 80 -2.30 20.99 -19.11
C HIS A 80 -3.52 21.38 -18.28
N SER A 81 -4.70 21.12 -18.84
CA SER A 81 -5.90 20.95 -18.03
C SER A 81 -5.71 19.65 -17.26
N ASN A 82 -5.49 19.76 -15.95
CA ASN A 82 -5.39 18.62 -15.04
C ASN A 82 -6.76 17.94 -14.89
N ASP A 83 -7.30 17.38 -15.98
CA ASP A 83 -8.58 16.69 -15.97
C ASP A 83 -8.38 15.35 -15.27
N SER A 84 -8.69 15.37 -13.98
CA SER A 84 -8.56 14.21 -13.08
C SER A 84 -9.37 13.00 -13.56
N ARG A 85 -10.30 13.19 -14.51
CA ARG A 85 -11.11 12.13 -15.13
C ARG A 85 -10.30 11.22 -16.06
N GLU A 86 -9.15 11.67 -16.59
CA GLU A 86 -8.33 10.91 -17.54
C GLU A 86 -6.90 10.63 -17.04
N TRP A 87 -6.74 10.52 -15.72
CA TRP A 87 -5.44 10.38 -15.03
C TRP A 87 -4.52 9.23 -15.54
N CYS A 88 -5.09 8.20 -16.17
CA CYS A 88 -4.36 7.05 -16.70
C CYS A 88 -4.25 6.99 -18.24
N LYS A 89 -4.73 8.00 -18.98
CA LYS A 89 -4.79 7.98 -20.45
C LYS A 89 -3.78 8.87 -21.17
N THR A 90 -3.07 9.72 -20.43
CA THR A 90 -2.20 10.75 -21.01
C THR A 90 -0.75 10.27 -21.08
N SER A 91 -0.28 10.01 -22.29
CA SER A 91 1.16 10.07 -22.60
C SER A 91 1.39 11.30 -23.48
N GLY A 92 2.57 11.88 -23.41
CA GLY A 92 2.92 13.07 -24.19
C GLY A 92 3.57 14.17 -23.36
N TYR A 93 3.95 15.21 -24.06
CA TYR A 93 4.60 16.39 -23.50
C TYR A 93 3.63 17.41 -22.94
N TYR A 94 4.04 18.09 -21.88
CA TYR A 94 3.39 19.27 -21.35
C TYR A 94 4.34 20.15 -20.52
N ALA A 95 3.91 21.37 -20.24
CA ALA A 95 4.61 22.29 -19.36
C ALA A 95 3.68 22.84 -18.28
N ASP A 96 4.23 23.01 -17.09
CA ASP A 96 3.64 23.75 -15.98
C ASP A 96 4.48 25.02 -15.74
N PRO A 97 4.03 26.19 -16.23
CA PRO A 97 4.73 27.46 -16.03
C PRO A 97 4.76 27.92 -14.56
N GLN A 98 3.86 27.45 -13.69
CA GLN A 98 3.86 27.82 -12.28
C GLN A 98 4.95 27.05 -11.52
N LEU A 99 5.25 25.83 -11.95
CA LEU A 99 6.29 24.97 -11.37
C LEU A 99 7.64 25.10 -12.08
N TRP A 100 7.73 25.90 -13.16
CA TRP A 100 8.90 25.94 -14.06
C TRP A 100 9.35 24.55 -14.48
N GLN A 101 8.37 23.71 -14.81
CA GLN A 101 8.57 22.29 -15.07
C GLN A 101 8.02 21.92 -16.45
N GLU A 102 8.86 21.29 -17.26
CA GLU A 102 8.46 20.60 -18.48
C GLU A 102 8.43 19.09 -18.19
N THR A 103 7.43 18.37 -18.68
CA THR A 103 7.27 16.94 -18.43
C THR A 103 6.87 16.20 -19.70
N TYR A 104 7.41 14.99 -19.89
CA TYR A 104 6.93 14.02 -20.87
C TYR A 104 6.50 12.76 -20.14
N ASP A 105 5.23 12.40 -20.22
CA ASP A 105 4.69 11.18 -19.62
C ASP A 105 4.68 10.03 -20.63
N TYR A 106 5.18 8.88 -20.21
CA TYR A 106 5.18 7.64 -20.98
C TYR A 106 4.43 6.53 -20.24
N ARG A 107 3.45 5.93 -20.92
CA ARG A 107 2.69 4.76 -20.48
C ARG A 107 2.68 3.69 -21.58
N PRO A 108 3.15 2.46 -21.30
CA PRO A 108 2.98 1.35 -22.24
C PRO A 108 1.50 1.04 -22.47
N GLY A 109 1.16 0.59 -23.68
CA GLY A 109 -0.19 0.23 -24.09
C GLY A 109 -0.72 1.10 -25.23
N LEU A 110 -1.99 0.92 -25.59
CA LEU A 110 -2.62 1.71 -26.66
C LEU A 110 -3.07 3.07 -26.12
N THR A 111 -2.16 4.05 -26.08
CA THR A 111 -2.53 5.44 -25.80
C THR A 111 -3.33 6.00 -26.98
N PRO A 112 -4.49 6.64 -26.79
CA PRO A 112 -5.18 7.34 -27.86
C PRO A 112 -4.23 8.41 -28.42
N SER A 113 -3.74 8.24 -29.65
CA SER A 113 -3.01 9.29 -30.33
C SER A 113 -4.02 10.36 -30.75
N GLU A 114 -3.87 11.59 -30.27
CA GLU A 114 -4.63 12.69 -30.86
C GLU A 114 -4.29 12.78 -32.36
N PRO A 115 -5.30 12.86 -33.25
CA PRO A 115 -5.11 12.75 -34.70
C PRO A 115 -4.30 13.90 -35.33
N ASP A 116 -3.99 14.95 -34.57
CA ASP A 116 -3.31 16.18 -35.05
C ASP A 116 -1.93 16.41 -34.40
N ALA A 117 -1.49 15.52 -33.49
CA ALA A 117 -0.16 15.59 -32.92
C ALA A 117 0.85 15.06 -33.97
N GLY A 118 1.50 15.99 -34.68
CA GLY A 118 2.64 15.67 -35.56
C GLY A 118 3.64 14.76 -34.85
N MET A 119 4.28 13.86 -35.61
CA MET A 119 5.10 12.75 -35.11
C MET A 119 6.12 13.18 -34.03
N GLU A 120 5.70 13.14 -32.77
CA GLU A 120 6.50 13.59 -31.62
C GLU A 120 7.49 12.48 -31.26
N ILE A 121 8.78 12.74 -31.41
CA ILE A 121 9.81 11.78 -31.05
C ILE A 121 10.04 11.91 -29.53
N PRO A 122 9.68 10.90 -28.71
CA PRO A 122 9.91 10.94 -27.27
C PRO A 122 11.40 10.84 -26.93
N PRO A 123 11.79 11.13 -25.68
CA PRO A 123 13.08 10.70 -25.16
C PRO A 123 13.33 9.20 -25.43
N ALA A 124 14.57 8.84 -25.72
CA ALA A 124 14.95 7.47 -26.06
C ALA A 124 14.96 6.54 -24.82
N GLY A 125 14.71 5.25 -25.06
CA GLY A 125 14.86 4.19 -24.04
C GLY A 125 13.73 4.12 -23.00
N LEU A 126 12.66 4.90 -23.14
CA LEU A 126 11.53 4.89 -22.18
C LEU A 126 10.87 3.51 -21.98
N PRO A 127 10.65 2.68 -23.02
CA PRO A 127 10.09 1.33 -22.80
C PRO A 127 10.97 0.46 -21.91
N ASP A 128 12.28 0.46 -22.15
CA ASP A 128 13.24 -0.33 -21.38
C ASP A 128 13.38 0.19 -19.95
N ILE A 129 13.45 1.52 -19.78
CA ILE A 129 13.51 2.17 -18.46
C ILE A 129 12.25 1.85 -17.66
N PHE A 130 11.08 1.93 -18.30
CA PHE A 130 9.81 1.59 -17.68
C PHE A 130 9.80 0.14 -17.19
N ALA A 131 10.25 -0.80 -18.02
CA ALA A 131 10.31 -2.22 -17.65
C ALA A 131 11.24 -2.47 -16.45
N VAL A 132 12.44 -1.89 -16.46
CA VAL A 132 13.44 -2.01 -15.38
C VAL A 132 12.93 -1.41 -14.07
N LEU A 133 12.42 -0.17 -14.10
CA LEU A 133 11.91 0.50 -12.90
C LEU A 133 10.61 -0.14 -12.40
N GLY A 134 9.76 -0.64 -13.30
CA GLY A 134 8.55 -1.38 -12.95
C GLY A 134 8.85 -2.70 -12.25
N LYS A 135 9.89 -3.43 -12.68
CA LYS A 135 10.37 -4.62 -11.98
C LYS A 135 10.93 -4.25 -10.60
N ALA A 136 11.82 -3.27 -10.54
CA ALA A 136 12.42 -2.82 -9.29
C ALA A 136 11.37 -2.38 -8.26
N ALA A 137 10.34 -1.64 -8.69
CA ALA A 137 9.25 -1.20 -7.84
C ALA A 137 8.46 -2.37 -7.23
N ARG A 138 8.23 -3.45 -7.99
CA ARG A 138 7.56 -4.66 -7.51
C ARG A 138 8.41 -5.43 -6.51
N ASP A 139 9.70 -5.60 -6.79
CA ASP A 139 10.65 -6.25 -5.87
C ASP A 139 10.69 -5.48 -4.52
N ILE A 140 10.69 -4.14 -4.56
CA ILE A 140 10.63 -3.29 -3.36
C ILE A 140 9.28 -3.41 -2.65
N LEU A 141 8.18 -3.47 -3.40
CA LEU A 141 6.85 -3.62 -2.82
C LEU A 141 6.69 -4.98 -2.11
N ASP A 142 7.23 -6.05 -2.69
CA ASP A 142 7.26 -7.38 -2.07
C ASP A 142 8.14 -7.39 -0.80
N ALA A 143 9.26 -6.68 -0.79
CA ALA A 143 10.07 -6.46 0.41
C ALA A 143 9.29 -5.72 1.52
N ILE A 144 8.49 -4.70 1.16
CA ILE A 144 7.61 -4.01 2.11
C ILE A 144 6.51 -4.96 2.62
N SER A 145 5.88 -5.74 1.74
CA SER A 145 4.91 -6.78 2.13
C SER A 145 5.49 -7.76 3.15
N PHE A 146 6.72 -8.22 2.93
CA PHE A 146 7.43 -9.08 3.86
C PHE A 146 7.66 -8.40 5.22
N SER A 147 8.10 -7.13 5.23
CA SER A 147 8.29 -6.38 6.49
C SER A 147 7.00 -6.21 7.31
N LEU A 148 5.86 -6.21 6.62
CA LEU A 148 4.53 -6.14 7.21
C LEU A 148 3.93 -7.53 7.50
N ASN A 149 4.68 -8.62 7.36
CA ASN A 149 4.18 -10.00 7.53
C ASN A 149 2.95 -10.32 6.67
N LEU A 150 2.84 -9.70 5.49
CA LEU A 150 1.79 -10.00 4.53
C LEU A 150 2.10 -11.28 3.77
N ARG A 151 1.09 -11.83 3.10
CA ARG A 151 1.31 -12.96 2.18
C ARG A 151 2.15 -12.50 1.00
N SER A 152 2.90 -13.42 0.41
CA SER A 152 3.61 -13.15 -0.83
C SER A 152 2.64 -12.63 -1.89
N PHE A 153 3.04 -11.60 -2.63
CA PHE A 153 2.25 -10.98 -3.70
C PHE A 153 0.92 -10.36 -3.25
N SER A 154 0.77 -9.94 -1.99
CA SER A 154 -0.46 -9.30 -1.47
C SER A 154 -0.95 -8.09 -2.28
N PHE A 155 -0.06 -7.41 -3.01
CA PHE A 155 -0.44 -6.27 -3.86
C PHE A 155 -0.68 -6.61 -5.34
N ALA A 156 -0.47 -7.86 -5.76
CA ALA A 156 -0.61 -8.25 -7.18
C ALA A 156 -2.02 -7.98 -7.73
N GLU A 157 -3.06 -8.11 -6.91
CA GLU A 157 -4.45 -7.81 -7.28
C GLU A 157 -4.74 -6.30 -7.41
N VAL A 158 -3.82 -5.42 -7.05
CA VAL A 158 -3.99 -3.98 -7.19
C VAL A 158 -3.11 -3.44 -8.32
N LEU A 159 -2.19 -4.24 -8.84
CA LEU A 159 -1.27 -3.82 -9.91
C LEU A 159 -1.74 -4.25 -11.30
N ASP A 160 -1.21 -3.56 -12.31
CA ASP A 160 -1.37 -3.96 -13.71
C ASP A 160 -0.78 -5.36 -13.97
N ASN A 161 -1.27 -6.05 -15.00
CA ASN A 161 -0.69 -7.33 -15.42
C ASN A 161 0.66 -7.11 -16.12
N ILE A 162 1.59 -8.04 -15.98
CA ILE A 162 2.83 -8.08 -16.77
C ILE A 162 2.88 -9.44 -17.49
N PRO A 163 2.78 -9.48 -18.84
CA PRO A 163 2.52 -8.35 -19.74
C PRO A 163 1.10 -7.78 -19.59
N LEU A 164 0.89 -6.53 -20.04
CA LEU A 164 -0.44 -5.90 -20.13
C LEU A 164 -1.34 -6.71 -21.08
N ARG A 165 -2.66 -6.73 -20.83
CA ARG A 165 -3.58 -7.38 -21.77
C ARG A 165 -3.77 -6.53 -23.02
N THR A 166 -4.27 -7.17 -24.08
CA THR A 166 -4.58 -6.49 -25.34
C THR A 166 -5.55 -5.33 -25.12
N ARG A 167 -5.19 -4.13 -25.61
CA ARG A 167 -5.95 -2.86 -25.45
C ARG A 167 -5.97 -2.26 -24.05
N GLU A 168 -5.17 -2.77 -23.10
CA GLU A 168 -4.96 -2.09 -21.82
C GLU A 168 -3.83 -1.04 -21.95
N ILE A 169 -3.94 0.05 -21.18
CA ILE A 169 -2.89 1.03 -20.95
C ILE A 169 -2.40 0.82 -19.52
N SER A 170 -1.09 0.96 -19.31
CA SER A 170 -0.50 0.95 -17.97
C SER A 170 -1.07 2.07 -17.09
N SER A 171 -1.54 1.70 -15.91
CA SER A 171 -1.92 2.65 -14.86
C SER A 171 -0.68 3.30 -14.24
N SER A 172 0.48 2.63 -14.28
CA SER A 172 1.78 3.19 -13.91
C SER A 172 2.36 4.09 -15.00
N VAL A 173 3.17 5.09 -14.62
CA VAL A 173 3.74 6.09 -15.54
C VAL A 173 5.23 6.30 -15.31
N LEU A 174 5.96 6.49 -16.40
CA LEU A 174 7.31 7.03 -16.38
C LEU A 174 7.27 8.47 -16.87
N SER A 175 7.50 9.41 -15.98
CA SER A 175 7.58 10.85 -16.27
C SER A 175 9.04 11.26 -16.42
N VAL A 176 9.36 11.92 -17.53
CA VAL A 176 10.64 12.60 -17.72
C VAL A 176 10.40 14.08 -17.45
N CYS A 177 11.05 14.65 -16.44
CA CYS A 177 10.84 16.04 -16.05
C CYS A 177 12.11 16.86 -16.26
N CYS A 178 11.96 18.12 -16.67
CA CYS A 178 13.01 19.13 -16.69
C CYS A 178 12.56 20.37 -15.91
N HIS A 179 13.34 20.77 -14.90
CA HIS A 179 13.06 21.89 -14.03
C HIS A 179 13.99 23.07 -14.32
N SER A 180 13.45 24.29 -14.23
CA SER A 180 14.21 25.55 -14.19
C SER A 180 15.12 25.77 -15.39
N ARG A 181 14.64 25.46 -16.60
CA ARG A 181 15.35 25.82 -17.84
C ARG A 181 15.35 27.35 -18.02
N PRO A 182 16.47 27.99 -18.42
CA PRO A 182 16.55 29.46 -18.54
C PRO A 182 15.53 30.09 -19.48
N SER A 183 14.95 29.33 -20.41
CA SER A 183 13.85 29.76 -21.28
C SER A 183 12.63 30.27 -20.49
N PHE A 184 12.43 29.85 -19.24
CA PHE A 184 11.40 30.42 -18.36
C PHE A 184 11.67 31.89 -17.98
N GLN A 185 12.92 32.34 -17.95
CA GLN A 185 13.29 33.72 -17.59
C GLN A 185 13.02 34.72 -18.73
N GLY A 186 13.07 34.26 -19.99
CA GLY A 186 12.81 35.09 -21.18
C GLY A 186 11.38 35.66 -21.24
N ALA A 187 10.39 34.96 -20.66
CA ALA A 187 9.01 35.43 -20.57
C ALA A 187 8.82 36.61 -19.60
N HIS A 188 9.76 36.82 -18.67
CA HIS A 188 9.73 37.94 -17.72
C HIS A 188 10.64 39.12 -18.11
N HIS A 189 11.59 38.94 -19.02
CA HIS A 189 12.44 40.05 -19.48
C HIS A 189 11.69 41.10 -20.31
N HIS A 190 10.50 40.80 -20.82
CA HIS A 190 9.61 41.83 -21.38
C HIS A 190 8.89 42.69 -20.32
N ASN A 191 8.99 42.33 -19.03
CA ASN A 191 8.47 43.12 -17.91
C ASN A 191 9.56 43.73 -17.02
N LEU A 192 10.85 43.49 -17.31
CA LEU A 192 11.97 43.99 -16.50
C LEU A 192 12.53 45.35 -16.95
N THR A 193 11.89 46.03 -17.91
CA THR A 193 12.13 47.46 -18.15
C THR A 193 11.20 48.37 -17.33
N ALA A 194 10.36 47.81 -16.46
CA ALA A 194 9.55 48.56 -15.50
C ALA A 194 9.92 48.14 -14.07
N GLN A 195 11.14 48.49 -13.67
CA GLN A 195 11.60 48.36 -12.30
C GLN A 195 11.07 49.56 -11.50
N GLU A 196 9.97 49.37 -10.77
CA GLU A 196 9.61 50.10 -9.53
C GLU A 196 8.31 49.51 -8.95
N ASP A 197 8.41 48.34 -8.31
CA ASP A 197 7.86 48.07 -6.96
C ASP A 197 7.98 46.58 -6.60
N GLY A 198 8.37 46.32 -5.35
CA GLY A 198 8.64 44.99 -4.82
C GLY A 198 7.39 44.13 -4.64
N GLN A 199 6.85 43.55 -5.71
CA GLN A 199 5.94 42.41 -5.60
C GLN A 199 6.75 41.12 -5.55
N LEU A 200 7.11 40.71 -4.33
CA LEU A 200 7.37 39.31 -4.01
C LEU A 200 6.14 38.51 -4.46
N VAL A 201 6.20 37.91 -5.64
CA VAL A 201 5.18 36.97 -6.11
C VAL A 201 5.20 35.81 -5.11
N MET A 202 4.24 35.81 -4.19
CA MET A 202 4.02 34.71 -3.28
C MET A 202 3.70 33.47 -4.11
N PHE A 203 4.66 32.55 -4.16
CA PHE A 203 4.48 31.26 -4.80
C PHE A 203 3.35 30.52 -4.09
N PRO A 204 2.43 29.86 -4.80
CA PRO A 204 1.45 29.00 -4.14
C PRO A 204 2.22 27.94 -3.35
N ASP A 205 1.86 27.78 -2.08
CA ASP A 205 2.44 26.78 -1.18
C ASP A 205 2.36 25.40 -1.85
N GLN A 206 3.50 24.91 -2.32
CA GLN A 206 3.72 23.54 -2.79
C GLN A 206 3.49 22.49 -1.68
N GLU A 207 3.01 22.90 -0.50
CA GLU A 207 2.96 22.11 0.71
C GLU A 207 1.90 20.99 0.69
N ASN A 208 1.02 20.96 -0.32
CA ASN A 208 -0.22 20.17 -0.26
C ASN A 208 -0.40 19.08 -1.34
N GLN A 209 0.53 18.87 -2.29
CA GLN A 209 0.39 17.77 -3.25
C GLN A 209 1.15 16.52 -2.81
N VAL A 210 0.41 15.51 -2.34
CA VAL A 210 0.95 14.18 -2.03
C VAL A 210 0.92 13.32 -3.29
N ASP A 211 2.01 12.58 -3.51
CA ASP A 211 2.06 11.57 -4.57
C ASP A 211 1.00 10.48 -4.34
N LYS A 212 0.12 10.26 -5.33
CA LYS A 212 -0.96 9.27 -5.26
C LYS A 212 -0.53 7.86 -5.64
N SER A 213 0.76 7.65 -5.94
CA SER A 213 1.31 6.33 -6.28
C SER A 213 1.32 5.36 -5.08
N LEU A 214 1.64 4.09 -5.35
CA LEU A 214 2.06 3.14 -4.32
C LEU A 214 3.52 3.42 -3.93
N ILE A 215 4.40 3.45 -4.94
CA ILE A 215 5.84 3.68 -4.78
C ILE A 215 6.31 4.52 -5.95
N THR A 216 7.20 5.47 -5.69
CA THR A 216 7.89 6.24 -6.72
C THR A 216 9.40 6.03 -6.66
N LEU A 217 9.99 5.80 -7.84
CA LEU A 217 11.44 5.76 -8.04
C LEU A 217 11.89 6.99 -8.83
N VAL A 218 12.94 7.66 -8.36
CA VAL A 218 13.48 8.86 -8.98
C VAL A 218 14.97 8.70 -9.24
N LYS A 219 15.37 8.94 -10.50
CA LYS A 219 16.77 9.19 -10.87
C LYS A 219 16.90 10.59 -11.41
N SER A 220 17.81 11.37 -10.85
CA SER A 220 18.11 12.72 -11.30
C SER A 220 19.54 12.85 -11.79
N ASP A 221 19.75 13.85 -12.63
CA ASP A 221 21.07 14.26 -13.13
C ASP A 221 21.84 15.17 -12.16
N ARG A 222 21.11 15.87 -11.27
CA ARG A 222 21.60 16.83 -10.28
C ARG A 222 20.75 16.76 -9.02
N ALA A 223 21.35 17.15 -7.90
CA ALA A 223 20.67 17.26 -6.62
C ALA A 223 19.59 18.36 -6.65
N GLY A 224 18.56 18.20 -5.84
CA GLY A 224 17.47 19.17 -5.65
C GLY A 224 16.16 18.56 -5.14
N LEU A 225 16.07 17.23 -5.03
CA LEU A 225 14.91 16.55 -4.46
C LEU A 225 15.00 16.59 -2.93
N HIS A 226 13.99 17.18 -2.31
CA HIS A 226 13.82 17.20 -0.87
C HIS A 226 12.59 16.39 -0.46
N ILE A 227 12.68 15.69 0.67
CA ILE A 227 11.57 14.95 1.27
C ILE A 227 11.44 15.38 2.74
N LYS A 228 10.22 15.54 3.25
CA LYS A 228 10.01 15.72 4.70
C LYS A 228 10.29 14.41 5.44
N ASP A 229 11.23 14.45 6.38
CA ASP A 229 11.52 13.34 7.30
C ASP A 229 10.38 13.16 8.33
N PHE A 230 10.48 12.13 9.17
CA PHE A 230 9.49 11.86 10.22
C PHE A 230 9.34 13.02 11.23
N GLN A 231 10.35 13.88 11.36
CA GLN A 231 10.33 15.06 12.22
C GLN A 231 9.74 16.30 11.51
N GLY A 232 9.29 16.15 10.26
CA GLY A 232 8.76 17.23 9.43
C GLY A 232 9.82 18.13 8.82
N ARG A 233 11.10 17.74 8.88
CA ARG A 233 12.22 18.53 8.33
C ARG A 233 12.47 18.14 6.89
N TRP A 234 12.70 19.14 6.04
CA TRP A 234 13.12 18.91 4.66
C TRP A 234 14.56 18.43 4.60
N ILE A 235 14.78 17.23 4.09
CA ILE A 235 16.10 16.65 3.85
C ILE A 235 16.36 16.54 2.34
N LEU A 236 17.56 16.93 1.90
CA LEU A 236 18.01 16.72 0.52
C LEU A 236 18.38 15.25 0.34
N VAL A 237 17.66 14.52 -0.52
CA VAL A 237 17.79 13.07 -0.63
C VAL A 237 18.67 12.60 -1.78
N ASP A 238 18.87 13.44 -2.79
CA ASP A 238 19.58 13.12 -4.02
C ASP A 238 20.96 13.79 -4.15
N ALA A 239 21.56 14.22 -3.03
CA ALA A 239 22.87 14.88 -2.99
C ALA A 239 24.02 13.95 -3.41
N ASP A 240 24.06 12.74 -2.85
CA ASP A 240 25.15 11.77 -2.99
C ASP A 240 24.72 10.51 -3.78
N LEU A 241 24.01 10.73 -4.89
CA LEU A 241 23.62 9.64 -5.79
C LEU A 241 24.79 9.21 -6.69
N GLY A 242 25.20 7.96 -6.53
CA GLY A 242 26.07 7.26 -7.45
C GLY A 242 25.41 6.94 -8.80
N PRO A 243 26.18 6.44 -9.76
CA PRO A 243 25.72 6.19 -11.14
C PRO A 243 24.66 5.08 -11.26
N GLN A 244 24.48 4.27 -10.22
CA GLN A 244 23.53 3.15 -10.13
C GLN A 244 22.37 3.42 -9.17
N ASP A 245 22.39 4.55 -8.47
CA ASP A 245 21.42 4.80 -7.42
C ASP A 245 20.16 5.47 -7.96
N ALA A 246 19.03 5.07 -7.41
CA ALA A 246 17.77 5.80 -7.50
C ALA A 246 17.20 6.02 -6.10
N ILE A 247 16.44 7.10 -5.92
CA ILE A 247 15.65 7.33 -4.70
C ILE A 247 14.35 6.57 -4.84
N VAL A 248 13.92 5.93 -3.75
CA VAL A 248 12.57 5.37 -3.63
C VAL A 248 11.84 6.02 -2.47
N TYR A 249 10.55 6.32 -2.65
CA TYR A 249 9.68 6.76 -1.58
C TYR A 249 8.23 6.27 -1.76
N PRO A 250 7.49 6.05 -0.65
CA PRO A 250 6.12 5.57 -0.66
C PRO A 250 5.14 6.70 -1.01
N GLY A 251 4.08 6.36 -1.74
CA GLY A 251 2.97 7.25 -2.05
C GLY A 251 1.71 6.96 -1.22
N LEU A 252 0.68 7.79 -1.43
CA LEU A 252 -0.55 7.76 -0.67
C LEU A 252 -1.39 6.49 -0.89
N ALA A 253 -1.33 5.88 -2.07
CA ALA A 253 -2.05 4.63 -2.30
C ALA A 253 -1.48 3.51 -1.43
N LEU A 254 -0.16 3.52 -1.16
CA LEU A 254 0.47 2.52 -0.29
C LEU A 254 0.10 2.77 1.17
N TYR A 255 0.05 4.03 1.60
CA TYR A 255 -0.50 4.39 2.91
C TYR A 255 -1.92 3.86 3.10
N GLN A 256 -2.79 4.07 2.11
CA GLN A 256 -4.17 3.57 2.15
C GLN A 256 -4.24 2.04 2.15
N ALA A 257 -3.44 1.36 1.33
CA ALA A 257 -3.46 -0.10 1.22
C ALA A 257 -2.84 -0.79 2.45
N THR A 258 -1.94 -0.09 3.15
CA THR A 258 -1.28 -0.59 4.37
C THR A 258 -1.97 -0.10 5.64
N ALA A 259 -3.19 0.44 5.59
CA ALA A 259 -3.92 0.97 6.76
C ALA A 259 -3.11 2.00 7.57
N GLY A 260 -2.25 2.77 6.92
CA GLY A 260 -1.41 3.78 7.53
C GLY A 260 -0.10 3.30 8.16
N TYR A 261 0.24 2.01 8.01
CA TYR A 261 1.51 1.48 8.53
C TYR A 261 2.74 1.98 7.75
N VAL A 262 2.56 2.40 6.50
CA VAL A 262 3.61 3.05 5.69
C VAL A 262 3.22 4.49 5.43
N THR A 263 3.93 5.43 6.05
CA THR A 263 3.70 6.87 5.88
C THR A 263 4.06 7.32 4.46
N PRO A 264 3.21 8.11 3.78
CA PRO A 264 3.52 8.60 2.45
C PRO A 264 4.56 9.72 2.53
N ALA A 265 5.46 9.78 1.56
CA ALA A 265 6.44 10.84 1.47
C ALA A 265 5.82 12.15 0.96
N GLN A 266 6.41 13.26 1.39
CA GLN A 266 6.10 14.60 0.87
C GLN A 266 7.33 15.11 0.12
N PRO A 267 7.41 14.89 -1.21
CA PRO A 267 8.52 15.36 -2.02
C PRO A 267 8.33 16.81 -2.46
N ARG A 268 9.42 17.56 -2.58
CA ARG A 268 9.49 18.83 -3.31
C ARG A 268 10.78 18.90 -4.10
N THR A 269 10.76 19.59 -5.23
CA THR A 269 11.97 19.89 -6.00
C THR A 269 12.31 21.36 -5.81
N GLU A 270 13.48 21.65 -5.27
CA GLU A 270 13.93 23.03 -5.12
C GLU A 270 14.48 23.57 -6.45
N THR A 271 13.92 24.67 -6.92
CA THR A 271 14.27 25.34 -8.19
C THR A 271 15.22 26.52 -8.02
N GLY A 272 15.30 27.09 -6.80
CA GLY A 272 16.00 28.35 -6.52
C GLY A 272 17.52 28.31 -6.69
N ASN A 273 18.17 27.16 -6.45
CA ASN A 273 19.63 27.01 -6.55
C ASN A 273 20.14 26.68 -7.97
N LEU A 274 19.25 26.64 -8.98
CA LEU A 274 19.61 26.30 -10.36
C LEU A 274 19.98 27.53 -11.22
N GLN A 275 20.05 28.73 -10.62
CA GLN A 275 20.46 29.96 -11.28
C GLN A 275 21.87 29.83 -11.88
N GLY A 276 21.96 29.92 -13.21
CA GLY A 276 23.23 29.83 -13.96
C GLY A 276 23.42 28.56 -14.79
N ASN A 277 22.50 27.59 -14.74
CA ASN A 277 22.60 26.38 -15.56
C ASN A 277 21.80 26.51 -16.86
N MET A 278 22.48 26.45 -18.01
CA MET A 278 21.85 26.55 -19.34
C MET A 278 20.83 25.46 -19.64
N PHE A 279 20.90 24.32 -18.93
CA PHE A 279 20.19 23.09 -19.29
C PHE A 279 19.15 22.61 -18.26
N GLY A 280 18.93 23.34 -17.17
CA GLY A 280 18.02 22.92 -16.09
C GLY A 280 18.41 21.60 -15.41
N ARG A 281 17.50 21.06 -14.60
CA ARG A 281 17.62 19.77 -13.89
C ARG A 281 16.66 18.75 -14.49
N CYS A 282 17.20 17.65 -15.03
CA CYS A 282 16.41 16.56 -15.58
C CYS A 282 16.26 15.39 -14.59
N SER A 283 15.08 14.80 -14.54
CA SER A 283 14.79 13.62 -13.71
C SER A 283 13.90 12.62 -14.43
N LEU A 284 14.19 11.34 -14.22
CA LEU A 284 13.32 10.22 -14.55
C LEU A 284 12.54 9.84 -13.29
N VAL A 285 11.21 9.87 -13.36
CA VAL A 285 10.30 9.61 -12.24
C VAL A 285 9.35 8.49 -12.64
N PHE A 286 9.53 7.30 -12.08
CA PHE A 286 8.61 6.19 -12.27
C PHE A 286 7.64 6.09 -11.09
N LYS A 287 6.34 6.15 -11.37
CA LYS A 287 5.28 5.99 -10.38
C LYS A 287 4.57 4.66 -10.59
N LEU A 288 4.73 3.75 -9.62
CA LEU A 288 3.96 2.51 -9.57
C LEU A 288 2.56 2.84 -9.07
N MET A 289 1.56 2.73 -9.94
CA MET A 289 0.18 3.08 -9.62
C MET A 289 -0.66 1.83 -9.42
N ALA A 290 -1.70 1.96 -8.60
CA ALA A 290 -2.78 0.98 -8.56
C ALA A 290 -3.56 1.00 -9.89
N ARG A 291 -4.06 -0.16 -10.31
CA ARG A 291 -4.86 -0.28 -11.54
C ARG A 291 -6.22 0.40 -11.40
N SER A 292 -6.68 1.12 -12.43
CA SER A 292 -7.89 1.97 -12.36
C SER A 292 -9.15 1.24 -11.88
N MET A 293 -9.34 0.03 -12.38
CA MET A 293 -10.44 -0.88 -12.06
C MET A 293 -10.29 -1.66 -10.74
N ALA A 294 -9.21 -1.45 -9.97
CA ALA A 294 -9.05 -2.08 -8.67
C ALA A 294 -9.69 -1.26 -7.54
N SER A 295 -9.68 -1.86 -6.35
CA SER A 295 -10.02 -1.19 -5.10
C SER A 295 -8.90 -1.33 -4.09
N LEU A 296 -8.56 -0.24 -3.41
CA LEU A 296 -7.64 -0.20 -2.28
C LEU A 296 -8.36 -0.73 -1.04
N SER A 297 -7.97 -1.91 -0.57
CA SER A 297 -8.55 -2.60 0.58
C SER A 297 -7.46 -3.04 1.56
N CYS A 298 -7.72 -2.88 2.85
CA CYS A 298 -6.85 -3.35 3.94
C CYS A 298 -7.18 -4.80 4.35
N SER A 299 -7.69 -5.63 3.44
CA SER A 299 -8.00 -7.05 3.71
C SER A 299 -6.74 -7.85 4.06
N GLU A 300 -5.65 -7.66 3.33
CA GLU A 300 -4.38 -8.34 3.58
C GLU A 300 -3.78 -7.94 4.93
N MET A 301 -3.87 -6.65 5.30
CA MET A 301 -3.45 -6.17 6.62
C MET A 301 -4.22 -6.88 7.75
N ARG A 302 -5.55 -7.00 7.63
CA ARG A 302 -6.38 -7.73 8.61
C ARG A 302 -6.05 -9.22 8.65
N ALA A 303 -5.82 -9.84 7.49
CA ALA A 303 -5.46 -11.25 7.40
C ALA A 303 -4.12 -11.55 8.09
N ALA A 304 -3.17 -10.62 8.02
CA ALA A 304 -1.90 -10.67 8.75
C ALA A 304 -2.02 -10.31 10.24
N GLY A 305 -3.23 -9.99 10.74
CA GLY A 305 -3.49 -9.69 12.15
C GLY A 305 -3.26 -8.23 12.56
N HIS A 306 -3.05 -7.32 11.61
CA HIS A 306 -2.88 -5.89 11.90
C HIS A 306 -4.19 -5.21 12.31
N GLY A 307 -4.07 -4.21 13.18
CA GLY A 307 -5.19 -3.37 13.60
C GLY A 307 -5.54 -2.37 12.50
N VAL A 308 -6.74 -2.47 11.93
CA VAL A 308 -7.20 -1.57 10.86
C VAL A 308 -8.28 -0.64 11.40
N GLU A 309 -7.96 0.66 11.46
CA GLU A 309 -8.89 1.70 11.91
C GLU A 309 -10.12 1.81 11.01
N ALA A 310 -11.23 2.31 11.56
CA ALA A 310 -12.51 2.41 10.85
C ALA A 310 -12.42 3.17 9.52
N GLN A 311 -11.53 4.16 9.42
CA GLN A 311 -11.33 4.95 8.19
C GLN A 311 -10.75 4.12 7.02
N PHE A 312 -10.06 3.01 7.31
CA PHE A 312 -9.44 2.14 6.32
C PHE A 312 -10.25 0.86 6.04
N GLN A 313 -11.37 0.66 6.74
CA GLN A 313 -12.18 -0.57 6.62
C GLN A 313 -13.04 -0.60 5.36
N ILE A 314 -13.31 0.56 4.76
CA ILE A 314 -14.12 0.68 3.55
C ILE A 314 -13.18 0.65 2.33
N PRO A 315 -13.29 -0.36 1.45
CA PRO A 315 -12.53 -0.38 0.21
C PRO A 315 -12.82 0.85 -0.64
N ILE A 316 -11.78 1.47 -1.21
CA ILE A 316 -11.91 2.66 -2.04
C ILE A 316 -11.60 2.28 -3.50
N PRO A 317 -12.50 2.50 -4.47
CA PRO A 317 -12.18 2.34 -5.88
C PRO A 317 -10.99 3.22 -6.27
N VAL A 318 -10.05 2.71 -7.06
CA VAL A 318 -8.85 3.47 -7.43
C VAL A 318 -9.21 4.71 -8.24
N ASP A 319 -10.15 4.63 -9.17
CA ASP A 319 -10.61 5.80 -9.92
C ASP A 319 -11.16 6.91 -9.00
N ASP A 320 -12.00 6.56 -8.02
CA ASP A 320 -12.48 7.51 -7.01
C ASP A 320 -11.32 8.10 -6.21
N PHE A 321 -10.37 7.26 -5.79
CA PHE A 321 -9.20 7.69 -5.04
C PHE A 321 -8.35 8.68 -5.84
N MET A 322 -8.16 8.43 -7.14
CA MET A 322 -7.35 9.28 -8.02
C MET A 322 -8.03 10.61 -8.32
N GLN A 323 -9.36 10.66 -8.38
CA GLN A 323 -10.12 11.89 -8.63
C GLN A 323 -10.29 12.77 -7.39
N ARG A 324 -10.23 12.20 -6.17
CA ARG A 324 -10.35 12.98 -4.93
C ARG A 324 -9.12 13.85 -4.68
N PRO A 325 -9.30 15.10 -4.21
CA PRO A 325 -8.19 15.90 -3.69
C PRO A 325 -7.75 15.31 -2.35
N HIS A 326 -6.44 15.13 -2.18
CA HIS A 326 -5.86 14.65 -0.92
C HIS A 326 -4.95 15.74 -0.38
N SER A 327 -5.37 16.41 0.69
CA SER A 327 -4.54 17.40 1.38
C SER A 327 -3.72 16.73 2.48
N THR A 328 -2.46 17.16 2.59
CA THR A 328 -1.50 16.77 3.63
C THR A 328 -2.02 17.06 5.04
N ASP A 329 -2.74 18.16 5.24
CA ASP A 329 -3.29 18.57 6.54
C ASP A 329 -4.22 17.51 7.15
N GLN A 330 -5.00 16.79 6.34
CA GLN A 330 -5.92 15.77 6.87
C GLN A 330 -5.21 14.49 7.33
N LEU A 331 -4.00 14.23 6.82
CA LEU A 331 -3.22 13.01 7.11
C LEU A 331 -2.45 13.11 8.43
N PHE A 332 -1.90 14.28 8.76
CA PHE A 332 -1.01 14.46 9.91
C PHE A 332 -1.68 15.07 11.15
N THR A 333 -2.84 15.71 11.02
CA THR A 333 -3.56 16.32 12.17
C THR A 333 -4.07 15.31 13.20
N LYS A 334 -4.04 13.99 12.91
CA LYS A 334 -4.55 12.94 13.80
C LYS A 334 -3.50 12.23 14.66
N HIS A 335 -2.20 12.51 14.51
CA HIS A 335 -1.15 11.86 15.32
C HIS A 335 -0.84 12.52 16.67
N ASN A 336 -1.62 13.52 17.10
CA ASN A 336 -1.60 13.95 18.50
C ASN A 336 -2.26 12.89 19.39
N PHE A 337 -1.45 11.99 19.95
CA PHE A 337 -1.85 11.24 21.14
C PHE A 337 -2.32 12.24 22.21
N PRO A 338 -3.49 12.03 22.86
CA PRO A 338 -3.76 12.71 24.10
C PRO A 338 -2.80 12.15 25.15
N SER A 339 -1.71 12.88 25.39
CA SER A 339 -0.89 12.71 26.58
C SER A 339 -1.80 12.86 27.80
N TYR A 340 -2.12 11.75 28.47
CA TYR A 340 -2.77 11.78 29.77
C TYR A 340 -1.76 12.35 30.79
N THR A 341 -1.70 13.67 30.92
CA THR A 341 -1.13 14.31 32.11
C THR A 341 -2.14 14.20 33.24
N LEU A 342 -1.86 13.28 34.16
CA LEU A 342 -2.50 13.19 35.47
C LEU A 342 -2.12 14.46 36.25
N GLN A 343 -3.04 15.44 36.32
CA GLN A 343 -2.91 16.56 37.24
C GLN A 343 -3.72 16.30 38.51
N ALA A 344 -3.04 16.52 39.63
CA ALA A 344 -3.49 16.26 40.98
C ALA A 344 -4.62 17.21 41.42
N ALA A 345 -5.32 16.74 42.44
CA ALA A 345 -6.52 17.28 43.07
C ALA A 345 -6.50 18.79 43.37
N GLN A 346 -7.63 19.45 43.13
CA GLN A 346 -8.19 20.46 44.04
C GLN A 346 -9.72 20.30 44.11
N ASP A 347 -10.21 20.17 45.34
CA ASP A 347 -11.59 20.13 45.76
C ASP A 347 -12.31 21.47 45.54
N ALA A 348 -13.56 21.45 45.05
CA ALA A 348 -14.68 22.22 45.59
C ALA A 348 -16.03 21.85 44.92
N SER A 349 -16.93 21.38 45.78
CA SER A 349 -18.40 21.18 45.71
C SER A 349 -19.17 22.31 44.96
N LEU A 350 -20.27 22.10 44.19
CA LEU A 350 -21.60 21.58 44.56
C LEU A 350 -22.41 21.12 43.31
N LYS A 351 -23.29 20.12 43.48
CA LYS A 351 -24.20 19.44 42.51
C LYS A 351 -25.62 20.07 42.50
N PRO A 352 -26.65 19.52 41.80
CA PRO A 352 -26.77 18.97 40.42
C PRO A 352 -28.06 19.45 39.68
N LEU A 353 -28.17 19.18 38.36
CA LEU A 353 -29.49 19.01 37.72
C LEU A 353 -29.51 17.77 36.82
N MET A 354 -30.44 16.86 37.12
CA MET A 354 -30.61 15.55 36.49
C MET A 354 -31.14 15.64 35.06
N LYS A 355 -30.57 14.84 34.15
CA LYS A 355 -31.31 14.24 33.03
C LYS A 355 -30.70 12.87 32.66
N ARG A 356 -31.49 11.83 32.94
CA ARG A 356 -31.21 10.40 32.78
C ARG A 356 -31.56 9.99 31.34
N ARG A 357 -30.61 9.47 30.54
CA ARG A 357 -30.96 8.57 29.41
C ARG A 357 -29.80 7.69 28.90
N LYS A 358 -30.00 6.39 29.12
CA LYS A 358 -29.64 5.19 28.32
C LYS A 358 -28.14 4.80 28.17
N ASN A 359 -27.73 3.87 29.04
CA ASN A 359 -26.53 3.03 28.88
C ASN A 359 -26.63 2.16 27.61
N TYR A 360 -25.73 2.37 26.65
CA TYR A 360 -25.27 1.29 25.77
C TYR A 360 -24.05 0.66 26.43
N ALA A 361 -24.18 -0.61 26.83
CA ALA A 361 -23.08 -1.37 27.39
C ALA A 361 -21.99 -1.52 26.32
N ARG A 362 -20.83 -0.87 26.53
CA ARG A 362 -19.58 -1.17 25.82
C ARG A 362 -19.31 -2.67 25.94
N CYS A 363 -19.18 -3.36 24.79
CA CYS A 363 -18.71 -4.73 24.73
C CYS A 363 -17.29 -4.78 25.31
N LYS A 364 -17.16 -5.32 26.52
CA LYS A 364 -15.86 -5.72 27.08
C LYS A 364 -15.32 -6.87 26.22
N PRO A 365 -14.01 -6.94 25.96
CA PRO A 365 -13.40 -8.09 25.30
C PRO A 365 -13.78 -9.38 26.04
N LEU A 366 -14.22 -10.39 25.29
CA LEU A 366 -14.56 -11.69 25.87
C LEU A 366 -13.30 -12.30 26.51
N PRO A 367 -13.42 -12.97 27.68
CA PRO A 367 -12.30 -13.63 28.30
C PRO A 367 -11.62 -14.63 27.34
N PRO A 368 -10.29 -14.81 27.41
CA PRO A 368 -9.50 -15.60 26.45
C PRO A 368 -10.05 -17.01 26.19
N SER A 369 -10.55 -17.67 27.24
CA SER A 369 -11.18 -19.00 27.16
C SER A 369 -12.44 -19.03 26.28
N LYS A 370 -13.23 -17.96 26.31
CA LYS A 370 -14.46 -17.83 25.52
C LYS A 370 -14.15 -17.47 24.06
N ARG A 371 -13.09 -16.69 23.82
CA ARG A 371 -12.57 -16.41 22.47
C ARG A 371 -12.00 -17.67 21.82
N LEU A 372 -11.20 -18.45 22.55
CA LEU A 372 -10.65 -19.71 22.07
C LEU A 372 -11.76 -20.73 21.73
N ARG A 373 -12.82 -20.78 22.56
CA ARG A 373 -13.97 -21.66 22.30
C ARG A 373 -14.73 -21.27 21.03
N LEU A 374 -14.88 -19.98 20.75
CA LEU A 374 -15.53 -19.49 19.53
C LEU A 374 -14.68 -19.71 18.29
N GLU A 375 -13.35 -19.57 18.39
CA GLU A 375 -12.43 -19.84 17.28
C GLU A 375 -12.38 -21.34 16.97
N ALA A 376 -12.32 -22.19 18.01
CA ALA A 376 -12.42 -23.64 17.84
C ALA A 376 -13.75 -24.03 17.17
N GLN A 377 -14.86 -23.37 17.52
CA GLN A 377 -16.16 -23.59 16.89
C GLN A 377 -16.19 -23.11 15.43
N ARG A 378 -15.48 -22.03 15.09
CA ARG A 378 -15.32 -21.52 13.72
C ARG A 378 -14.52 -22.49 12.85
N VAL A 379 -13.34 -22.92 13.33
CA VAL A 379 -12.45 -23.87 12.64
C VAL A 379 -13.17 -25.21 12.40
N LEU A 380 -13.97 -25.64 13.36
CA LEU A 380 -14.84 -26.81 13.20
C LEU A 380 -15.84 -26.66 12.07
N LYS A 381 -16.55 -25.53 12.05
CA LYS A 381 -17.57 -25.24 11.05
C LYS A 381 -16.94 -25.17 9.66
N GLU A 382 -15.75 -24.57 9.57
CA GLU A 382 -14.96 -24.47 8.34
C GLU A 382 -14.52 -25.87 7.84
N ARG A 383 -13.99 -26.73 8.72
CA ARG A 383 -13.64 -28.11 8.38
C ARG A 383 -14.83 -28.97 7.98
N VAL A 384 -15.96 -28.85 8.67
CA VAL A 384 -17.20 -29.58 8.31
C VAL A 384 -17.74 -29.12 6.96
N GLN A 385 -17.67 -27.83 6.66
CA GLN A 385 -18.04 -27.29 5.35
C GLN A 385 -17.10 -27.79 4.26
N GLU A 386 -15.78 -27.80 4.50
CA GLU A 386 -14.77 -28.30 3.55
C GLU A 386 -14.96 -29.79 3.22
N ILE A 387 -15.26 -30.63 4.22
CA ILE A 387 -15.57 -32.05 4.01
C ILE A 387 -16.86 -32.22 3.20
N ALA A 388 -17.88 -31.42 3.50
CA ALA A 388 -19.14 -31.47 2.78
C ALA A 388 -18.99 -31.03 1.32
N ASP A 389 -18.25 -29.95 1.06
CA ASP A 389 -17.97 -29.46 -0.29
C ASP A 389 -17.17 -30.49 -1.10
N LYS A 390 -16.17 -31.14 -0.47
CA LYS A 390 -15.37 -32.21 -1.10
C LYS A 390 -16.21 -33.44 -1.45
N LYS A 391 -17.27 -33.72 -0.70
CA LYS A 391 -18.22 -34.81 -0.97
C LYS A 391 -19.45 -34.37 -1.77
N GLY A 392 -19.51 -33.12 -2.22
CA GLY A 392 -20.64 -32.58 -2.99
C GLY A 392 -21.93 -32.41 -2.18
N ILE A 393 -21.85 -32.39 -0.84
CA ILE A 393 -22.98 -32.29 0.07
C ILE A 393 -23.24 -30.81 0.39
N LYS A 394 -24.42 -30.29 0.04
CA LYS A 394 -24.82 -28.92 0.37
C LYS A 394 -25.32 -28.82 1.81
N LEU A 395 -24.45 -28.39 2.74
CA LEU A 395 -24.86 -28.04 4.10
C LEU A 395 -25.59 -26.69 4.12
N ARG A 396 -26.75 -26.62 4.78
CA ARG A 396 -27.42 -25.35 5.13
C ARG A 396 -27.66 -25.28 6.62
N PHE A 397 -27.30 -24.14 7.20
CA PHE A 397 -27.51 -23.86 8.62
C PHE A 397 -28.91 -23.27 8.84
N CYS A 398 -29.64 -23.76 9.85
CA CYS A 398 -30.94 -23.22 10.22
C CYS A 398 -30.77 -21.80 10.83
N ASN A 399 -31.51 -20.82 10.29
CA ASN A 399 -31.45 -19.41 10.72
C ASN A 399 -32.67 -18.97 11.56
N LEU A 400 -33.53 -19.90 11.99
CA LEU A 400 -34.74 -19.59 12.74
C LEU A 400 -34.46 -19.45 14.24
N LYS A 401 -34.66 -18.26 14.79
CA LYS A 401 -34.50 -17.96 16.23
C LYS A 401 -35.49 -18.72 17.12
N GLU A 402 -36.65 -19.08 16.58
CA GLU A 402 -37.73 -19.79 17.29
C GLU A 402 -37.42 -21.28 17.52
N CYS A 403 -36.31 -21.78 16.97
CA CYS A 403 -35.92 -23.18 17.05
C CYS A 403 -35.29 -23.58 18.41
N GLU A 404 -34.86 -22.61 19.23
CA GLU A 404 -34.20 -22.87 20.52
C GLU A 404 -35.11 -23.61 21.53
N GLY A 405 -36.44 -23.60 21.36
CA GLY A 405 -37.40 -24.18 22.30
C GLY A 405 -38.00 -25.55 21.94
N HIS A 406 -37.76 -26.07 20.73
CA HIS A 406 -38.44 -27.27 20.20
C HIS A 406 -37.54 -28.51 20.09
N ILE A 407 -36.43 -28.53 20.83
CA ILE A 407 -35.34 -29.51 20.76
C ILE A 407 -35.80 -30.98 20.91
N GLN A 408 -36.97 -31.23 21.52
CA GLN A 408 -37.48 -32.59 21.77
C GLN A 408 -38.91 -32.83 21.25
N SER A 409 -39.51 -31.88 20.53
CA SER A 409 -40.85 -32.02 19.95
C SER A 409 -40.76 -32.60 18.54
N LEU A 410 -41.51 -33.67 18.26
CA LEU A 410 -41.68 -34.22 16.90
C LEU A 410 -42.30 -33.20 15.92
N ASP A 411 -43.07 -32.25 16.44
CA ASP A 411 -43.63 -31.12 15.69
C ASP A 411 -42.71 -29.90 15.76
N SER A 412 -41.46 -30.05 15.29
CA SER A 412 -40.60 -28.88 15.05
C SER A 412 -40.99 -28.21 13.71
N PRO A 413 -41.04 -26.87 13.62
CA PRO A 413 -41.33 -26.17 12.36
C PRO A 413 -40.30 -26.49 11.25
N CYS A 414 -39.17 -27.09 11.60
CA CYS A 414 -38.15 -27.58 10.69
C CYS A 414 -38.57 -28.84 9.90
N GLY A 415 -39.57 -29.60 10.38
CA GLY A 415 -40.05 -30.82 9.72
C GLY A 415 -40.67 -30.55 8.35
N ASN A 416 -41.46 -29.49 8.22
CA ASN A 416 -42.04 -29.08 6.94
C ASN A 416 -40.98 -28.60 5.95
N ILE A 417 -39.98 -27.85 6.43
CA ILE A 417 -38.84 -27.41 5.60
C ILE A 417 -38.04 -28.62 5.10
N ARG A 418 -37.83 -29.66 5.93
CA ARG A 418 -37.14 -30.90 5.53
C ARG A 418 -37.87 -31.62 4.38
N MET A 419 -39.20 -31.66 4.41
CA MET A 419 -40.01 -32.24 3.33
C MET A 419 -40.01 -31.38 2.07
N GLU A 420 -40.11 -30.05 2.20
CA GLU A 420 -40.13 -29.12 1.07
C GLU A 420 -38.83 -29.15 0.25
N ILE A 421 -37.68 -29.35 0.91
CA ILE A 421 -36.37 -29.36 0.24
C ILE A 421 -35.88 -30.76 -0.15
N GLY A 422 -36.68 -31.82 0.05
CA GLY A 422 -36.30 -33.19 -0.29
C GLY A 422 -35.09 -33.71 0.49
N TRP A 423 -34.97 -33.38 1.79
CA TRP A 423 -33.83 -33.79 2.59
C TRP A 423 -33.83 -35.32 2.85
N PRO A 424 -32.68 -36.02 2.73
CA PRO A 424 -32.67 -37.48 2.82
C PRO A 424 -33.10 -37.98 4.22
N PRO A 425 -33.99 -38.99 4.30
CA PRO A 425 -34.33 -39.62 5.56
C PRO A 425 -33.09 -40.30 6.16
N GLY A 426 -32.79 -40.00 7.43
CA GLY A 426 -31.65 -40.55 8.16
C GLY A 426 -30.41 -39.64 8.25
N VAL A 427 -30.39 -38.48 7.59
CA VAL A 427 -29.28 -37.51 7.71
C VAL A 427 -29.58 -36.49 8.83
N PRO A 428 -28.76 -36.43 9.90
CA PRO A 428 -29.03 -35.55 11.04
C PRO A 428 -28.98 -34.07 10.64
N PHE A 429 -30.04 -33.33 10.97
CA PHE A 429 -30.16 -31.90 10.70
C PHE A 429 -29.58 -31.14 11.90
N VAL A 430 -28.38 -30.59 11.74
CA VAL A 430 -27.59 -30.06 12.86
C VAL A 430 -27.86 -28.56 13.03
N HIS A 431 -28.41 -28.16 14.18
CA HIS A 431 -28.51 -26.75 14.54
C HIS A 431 -27.13 -26.20 14.90
N PRO A 432 -26.83 -24.92 14.60
CA PRO A 432 -25.53 -24.30 14.87
C PRO A 432 -25.04 -24.38 16.32
N HIS A 433 -25.95 -24.64 17.26
CA HIS A 433 -25.68 -24.72 18.69
C HIS A 433 -25.56 -26.17 19.24
N ASP A 434 -25.88 -27.20 18.44
CA ASP A 434 -26.05 -28.59 18.88
C ASP A 434 -24.87 -29.53 18.57
N LEU A 435 -23.62 -29.06 18.62
CA LEU A 435 -22.46 -29.98 18.51
C LEU A 435 -21.77 -30.18 19.87
N PRO A 436 -22.27 -31.09 20.74
CA PRO A 436 -21.45 -31.64 21.80
C PRO A 436 -20.40 -32.59 21.20
N ASN A 437 -19.17 -32.53 21.73
CA ASN A 437 -17.97 -33.18 21.21
C ASN A 437 -18.13 -34.65 20.78
N LYS A 438 -19.02 -35.43 21.41
CA LYS A 438 -19.27 -36.83 21.03
C LYS A 438 -20.07 -37.00 19.73
N ALA A 439 -21.08 -36.16 19.48
CA ALA A 439 -21.89 -36.23 18.25
C ALA A 439 -21.07 -35.81 17.03
N LYS A 440 -20.10 -34.91 17.24
CA LYS A 440 -19.14 -34.48 16.24
C LYS A 440 -18.16 -35.59 15.84
N LEU A 441 -17.69 -36.39 16.81
CA LEU A 441 -16.88 -37.59 16.53
C LEU A 441 -17.69 -38.63 15.74
N GLY A 442 -18.94 -38.88 16.14
CA GLY A 442 -19.85 -39.77 15.40
C GLY A 442 -20.17 -39.28 13.98
N PHE A 443 -20.30 -37.97 13.76
CA PHE A 443 -20.49 -37.40 12.42
C PHE A 443 -19.25 -37.60 11.53
N LEU A 444 -18.05 -37.40 12.06
CA LEU A 444 -16.82 -37.59 11.28
C LEU A 444 -16.56 -39.07 11.01
N GLU A 445 -16.81 -39.97 11.96
CA GLU A 445 -16.70 -41.43 11.80
C GLU A 445 -17.69 -41.98 10.76
N ALA A 446 -18.94 -41.50 10.75
CA ALA A 446 -19.98 -41.95 9.83
C ALA A 446 -19.70 -41.57 8.36
N TYR A 447 -18.96 -40.48 8.15
CA TYR A 447 -18.64 -39.98 6.80
C TYR A 447 -17.19 -40.26 6.41
N GLU A 448 -16.30 -40.54 7.34
CA GLU A 448 -14.91 -40.95 7.11
C GLU A 448 -14.52 -42.06 8.12
N PRO A 449 -14.73 -43.34 7.75
CA PRO A 449 -14.42 -44.46 8.63
C PRO A 449 -12.93 -44.48 8.98
N GLY A 450 -12.58 -44.49 10.27
CA GLY A 450 -11.19 -44.50 10.75
C GLY A 450 -10.61 -43.14 11.15
N TRP A 451 -11.41 -42.06 11.11
CA TRP A 451 -10.99 -40.71 11.50
C TRP A 451 -10.52 -40.62 12.98
N THR A 452 -11.08 -41.43 13.88
CA THR A 452 -10.67 -41.45 15.29
C THR A 452 -9.31 -42.11 15.52
N ALA A 453 -8.92 -43.07 14.68
CA ALA A 453 -7.63 -43.76 14.76
C ALA A 453 -6.47 -42.86 14.30
N SER A 454 -6.68 -42.04 13.27
CA SER A 454 -5.64 -41.14 12.75
C SER A 454 -5.29 -39.99 13.70
N GLN A 455 -6.20 -39.61 14.61
CA GLN A 455 -5.90 -38.63 15.66
C GLN A 455 -5.03 -39.20 16.79
N GLN A 456 -5.21 -40.46 17.17
CA GLN A 456 -4.41 -41.09 18.23
C GLN A 456 -2.94 -41.27 17.82
N ASP A 457 -2.67 -41.60 16.56
CA ASP A 457 -1.30 -41.65 16.02
C ASP A 457 -0.63 -40.27 15.98
N MET A 458 -1.40 -39.20 15.75
CA MET A 458 -0.88 -37.82 15.81
C MET A 458 -0.56 -37.38 17.24
N GLU A 459 -1.39 -37.75 18.22
CA GLU A 459 -1.16 -37.43 19.65
C GLU A 459 0.00 -38.23 20.27
N LEU A 460 0.22 -39.47 19.82
CA LEU A 460 1.34 -40.31 20.29
C LEU A 460 2.70 -39.87 19.75
N SER A 461 2.74 -39.14 18.63
CA SER A 461 3.98 -38.60 18.05
C SER A 461 4.51 -37.32 18.73
N LEU A 462 3.75 -36.75 19.68
CA LEU A 462 4.07 -35.49 20.36
C LEU A 462 4.56 -35.66 21.81
N ILE A 463 4.85 -36.89 22.25
CA ILE A 463 5.40 -37.16 23.58
C ILE A 463 6.65 -38.05 23.45
N GLU A 464 7.82 -37.44 23.33
CA GLU A 464 9.08 -38.11 23.69
C GLU A 464 9.29 -38.04 25.23
N PRO A 465 9.78 -39.11 25.88
CA PRO A 465 9.71 -39.29 27.32
C PRO A 465 10.87 -38.62 28.06
N GLY A 466 10.56 -37.63 28.89
CA GLY A 466 11.44 -37.19 29.97
C GLY A 466 11.50 -38.26 31.07
N GLN A 467 12.60 -39.00 31.15
CA GLN A 467 12.93 -39.86 32.28
C GLN A 467 13.31 -39.02 33.50
N ALA A 468 12.52 -39.11 34.57
CA ALA A 468 13.04 -39.21 35.95
C ALA A 468 11.87 -39.53 36.89
N SER A 469 11.93 -40.70 37.54
CA SER A 469 11.59 -40.87 38.97
C SER A 469 11.88 -42.32 39.38
N GLN A 470 13.07 -42.51 39.94
CA GLN A 470 13.26 -43.52 40.97
C GLN A 470 12.45 -43.10 42.20
N GLN A 471 11.57 -43.96 42.69
CA GLN A 471 11.34 -44.19 44.12
C GLN A 471 10.44 -45.41 44.29
N LEU A 472 11.07 -46.54 44.65
CA LEU A 472 10.41 -47.69 45.26
C LEU A 472 10.12 -47.38 46.72
N VAL A 473 8.89 -47.68 47.16
CA VAL A 473 8.57 -48.04 48.54
C VAL A 473 7.68 -49.28 48.49
N ASN A 474 8.31 -50.44 48.66
CA ASN A 474 7.97 -51.47 49.65
C ASN A 474 8.96 -52.62 49.56
#